data_AF-A0A1I5XJD0-F1
#
_entry.id   AF-A0A1I5XJD0-F1
#
_cell.length_a   1.000
_cell.length_b   1.000
_cell.length_c   1.000
_cell.angle_alpha   90.00
_cell.angle_beta   90.00
_cell.angle_gamma   90.00
#
_symmetry.space_group_name_H-M   'P 1'
#
loop_
_entity.id
_entity.type
_entity.pdbx_description
1 polymer ?
#
loop_
_entity_poly.entity_id
_entity_poly.type
_entity_poly.pdbx_seq_one_letter_code
_entity_poly.pdbx_strand_id
1 'polypeptide(L)'
;MDVHEIRAGMPGGLSSESSWEAGYRRGFHDAQVGAGATDRAQLAAIEKLLQRVLAEKSELGARVQTLGEQLAVHDRAVSADLKKGIDDLQRRATCAELESEALRQDLAALEDKLTRRSKQYVEQSWQFNRSRVFMDATRKVLEALLQDGAAESRRVRELFAQKYTEQVQRAQLKGLVKAAPEASPEFAEAMPSTRKFILDMLRVLPHR
;
A
#
# COMPACT_ATOMS: atom_id res chain seq x y z
N MET A 1 -8.20 16.56 145.14
CA MET A 1 -8.52 15.13 145.30
C MET A 1 -8.96 14.66 143.92
N ASP A 2 -8.23 13.95 143.07
CA ASP A 2 -6.90 13.30 143.01
C ASP A 2 -6.55 13.29 141.51
N VAL A 3 -5.45 13.88 141.03
CA VAL A 3 -4.07 13.35 140.83
C VAL A 3 -3.96 12.02 140.09
N HIS A 4 -3.10 12.04 139.05
CA HIS A 4 -2.37 10.97 138.33
C HIS A 4 -2.71 10.95 136.82
N GLU A 5 -1.77 10.92 135.86
CA GLU A 5 -0.32 11.02 135.85
C GLU A 5 0.13 11.19 134.39
N ILE A 6 1.12 12.04 134.16
CA ILE A 6 1.83 12.19 132.89
C ILE A 6 2.76 10.97 132.72
N ARG A 7 2.72 10.29 131.57
CA ARG A 7 3.83 9.40 131.17
C ARG A 7 4.29 9.66 129.74
N ALA A 8 5.27 10.55 129.65
CA ALA A 8 6.22 10.60 128.57
C ALA A 8 7.03 9.29 128.55
N GLY A 9 7.16 8.68 127.37
CA GLY A 9 7.97 7.50 127.13
C GLY A 9 8.59 7.56 125.74
N MET A 10 9.77 8.18 125.66
CA MET A 10 10.80 8.00 124.64
C MET A 10 12.10 7.73 125.41
N PRO A 11 13.16 7.11 124.87
CA PRO A 11 13.40 6.70 123.47
C PRO A 11 13.94 5.24 123.33
N GLY A 12 13.84 4.64 122.13
CA GLY A 12 14.46 3.34 121.84
C GLY A 12 14.88 3.25 120.37
N GLY A 13 16.18 3.39 120.11
CA GLY A 13 16.77 3.42 118.77
C GLY A 13 16.71 2.07 118.06
N LEU A 14 16.06 2.07 116.89
CA LEU A 14 16.35 1.19 115.77
C LEU A 14 17.00 2.07 114.70
N SER A 15 18.18 1.70 114.21
CA SER A 15 19.05 2.59 113.43
C SER A 15 18.35 3.16 112.20
N SER A 16 18.40 4.49 112.06
CA SER A 16 17.97 5.23 110.86
C SER A 16 18.65 4.71 109.59
N GLU A 17 19.87 4.18 109.72
CA GLU A 17 20.60 3.42 108.69
C GLU A 17 19.81 2.26 108.10
N SER A 18 19.10 1.45 108.89
CA SER A 18 18.37 0.28 108.35
C SER A 18 17.17 0.65 107.49
N SER A 19 16.46 1.72 107.87
CA SER A 19 15.31 2.24 107.12
C SER A 19 15.75 2.99 105.86
N TRP A 20 16.88 3.69 105.93
CA TRP A 20 17.47 4.39 104.80
C TRP A 20 18.05 3.40 103.78
N GLU A 21 18.74 2.35 104.22
CA GLU A 21 19.23 1.29 103.33
C GLU A 21 18.09 0.55 102.63
N ALA A 22 16.99 0.26 103.34
CA ALA A 22 15.82 -0.38 102.74
C ALA A 22 15.15 0.51 101.68
N GLY A 23 15.04 1.82 101.95
CA GLY A 23 14.53 2.80 100.98
C GLY A 23 15.45 3.00 99.78
N TYR A 24 16.77 3.07 100.00
CA TYR A 24 17.78 3.20 98.95
C TYR A 24 17.82 1.96 98.05
N ARG A 25 17.81 0.75 98.61
CA ARG A 25 17.76 -0.50 97.83
C ARG A 25 16.47 -0.61 97.03
N ARG A 26 15.33 -0.20 97.59
CA ARG A 26 14.04 -0.19 96.88
C ARG A 26 14.05 0.82 95.74
N GLY A 27 14.48 2.06 95.97
CA GLY A 27 14.59 3.08 94.93
C GLY A 27 15.57 2.72 93.82
N PHE A 28 16.71 2.08 94.15
CA PHE A 28 17.66 1.57 93.17
C PHE A 28 17.09 0.40 92.37
N HIS A 29 16.38 -0.52 93.02
CA HIS A 29 15.69 -1.62 92.36
C HIS A 29 14.57 -1.11 91.45
N ASP A 30 13.76 -0.16 91.90
CA ASP A 30 12.67 0.43 91.13
C ASP A 30 13.21 1.24 89.93
N ALA A 31 14.33 1.94 90.11
CA ALA A 31 15.02 2.63 89.01
C ALA A 31 15.61 1.64 87.99
N GLN A 32 16.20 0.52 88.43
CA GLN A 32 16.68 -0.54 87.52
C GLN A 32 15.54 -1.24 86.78
N VAL A 33 14.43 -1.53 87.47
CA VAL A 33 13.24 -2.14 86.86
C VAL A 33 12.57 -1.17 85.90
N GLY A 34 12.48 0.11 86.27
CA GLY A 34 11.96 1.19 85.42
C GLY A 34 12.81 1.37 84.16
N ALA A 35 14.14 1.50 84.30
CA ALA A 35 15.07 1.59 83.18
C ALA A 35 14.95 0.37 82.24
N GLY A 36 14.98 -0.84 82.80
CA GLY A 36 14.80 -2.08 82.04
C GLY A 36 13.43 -2.23 81.37
N ALA A 37 12.38 -1.62 81.93
CA ALA A 37 11.05 -1.57 81.31
C ALA A 37 11.01 -0.59 80.12
N THR A 38 11.65 0.58 80.24
CA THR A 38 11.82 1.52 79.11
C THR A 38 12.63 0.91 77.97
N ASP A 39 13.73 0.22 78.26
CA ASP A 39 14.57 -0.42 77.24
C ASP A 39 13.80 -1.52 76.49
N ARG A 40 13.01 -2.33 77.21
CA ARG A 40 12.12 -3.34 76.61
C ARG A 40 11.03 -2.72 75.75
N ALA A 41 10.46 -1.59 76.16
CA ALA A 41 9.46 -0.87 75.38
C ALA A 41 10.06 -0.28 74.09
N GLN A 42 11.29 0.26 74.15
CA GLN A 42 12.01 0.75 72.97
C GLN A 42 12.38 -0.39 72.00
N LEU A 43 12.85 -1.52 72.52
CA LEU A 43 13.13 -2.71 71.70
C LEU A 43 11.88 -3.21 71.00
N ALA A 44 10.74 -3.32 71.71
CA ALA A 44 9.48 -3.71 71.10
C ALA A 44 8.98 -2.72 70.03
N ALA A 45 9.25 -1.43 70.19
CA ALA A 45 8.94 -0.41 69.18
C ALA A 45 9.83 -0.56 67.92
N ILE A 46 11.12 -0.81 68.10
CA ILE A 46 12.07 -1.06 67.00
C ILE A 46 11.72 -2.35 66.27
N GLU A 47 11.37 -3.42 66.97
CA GLU A 47 10.92 -4.69 66.37
C GLU A 47 9.67 -4.49 65.51
N LYS A 48 8.68 -3.73 65.99
CA LYS A 48 7.48 -3.39 65.20
C LYS A 48 7.82 -2.57 63.95
N LEU A 49 8.76 -1.63 64.06
CA LEU A 49 9.22 -0.84 62.91
C LEU A 49 9.93 -1.73 61.89
N LEU A 50 10.82 -2.63 62.34
CA LEU A 50 11.52 -3.59 61.48
C LEU A 50 10.53 -4.52 60.78
N GLN A 51 9.53 -5.04 61.49
CA GLN A 51 8.47 -5.86 60.88
C GLN A 51 7.70 -5.09 59.81
N ARG A 52 7.36 -3.82 60.06
CA ARG A 52 6.68 -2.97 59.06
C ARG A 52 7.55 -2.74 57.83
N VAL A 53 8.82 -2.35 58.01
CA VAL A 53 9.75 -2.09 56.90
C VAL A 53 10.00 -3.37 56.08
N LEU A 54 10.10 -4.53 56.73
CA LEU A 54 10.25 -5.81 56.02
C LEU A 54 8.99 -6.17 55.22
N ALA A 55 7.80 -5.91 55.76
CA ALA A 55 6.54 -6.11 55.06
C ALA A 55 6.43 -5.17 53.83
N GLU A 56 6.73 -3.89 54.00
CA GLU A 56 6.74 -2.90 52.92
C GLU A 56 7.77 -3.25 51.83
N LYS A 57 8.98 -3.69 52.21
CA LYS A 57 10.00 -4.13 51.26
C LYS A 57 9.55 -5.35 50.46
N SER A 58 8.91 -6.31 51.12
CA SER A 58 8.37 -7.51 50.46
C SER A 58 7.28 -7.14 49.45
N GLU A 59 6.36 -6.24 49.84
CA GLU A 59 5.29 -5.75 48.97
C GLU A 59 5.84 -4.98 47.76
N LEU A 60 6.80 -4.07 47.97
CA LEU A 60 7.46 -3.36 46.89
C LEU A 60 8.22 -4.31 45.96
N GLY A 61 8.90 -5.32 46.50
CA GLY A 61 9.56 -6.36 45.73
C GLY A 61 8.59 -7.11 44.81
N ALA A 62 7.43 -7.51 45.34
CA ALA A 62 6.38 -8.17 44.56
C ALA A 62 5.83 -7.23 43.46
N ARG A 63 5.57 -5.96 43.77
CA ARG A 63 5.09 -4.98 42.79
C ARG A 63 6.10 -4.75 41.66
N VAL A 64 7.38 -4.62 41.98
CA VAL A 64 8.45 -4.46 40.97
C VAL A 64 8.54 -5.69 40.08
N GLN A 65 8.44 -6.89 40.65
CA GLN A 65 8.43 -8.12 39.86
C GLN A 65 7.23 -8.17 38.90
N THR A 66 6.02 -7.88 39.38
CA THR A 66 4.82 -7.85 38.54
C THR A 66 4.93 -6.82 37.41
N LEU A 67 5.42 -5.61 37.69
CA LEU A 67 5.64 -4.59 36.66
C LEU A 67 6.70 -5.02 35.64
N GLY A 68 7.77 -5.68 36.09
CA GLY A 68 8.79 -6.24 35.20
C GLY A 68 8.24 -7.32 34.27
N GLU A 69 7.38 -8.20 34.78
CA GLU A 69 6.69 -9.22 33.98
C GLU A 69 5.72 -8.59 32.98
N GLN A 70 4.95 -7.58 33.39
CA GLN A 70 4.03 -6.85 32.50
C GLN A 70 4.78 -6.12 31.37
N LEU A 71 5.89 -5.46 31.69
CA LEU A 71 6.75 -4.81 30.70
C LEU A 71 7.32 -5.83 29.72
N ALA A 72 7.82 -6.97 30.20
CA ALA A 72 8.36 -8.01 29.33
C ALA A 72 7.29 -8.60 28.38
N VAL A 73 6.05 -8.76 28.84
CA VAL A 73 4.93 -9.19 28.00
C VAL A 73 4.58 -8.11 26.97
N HIS A 74 4.49 -6.85 27.40
CA HIS A 74 4.19 -5.72 26.53
C HIS A 74 5.26 -5.54 25.44
N ASP A 75 6.53 -5.56 25.80
CA ASP A 75 7.65 -5.41 24.86
C ASP A 75 7.68 -6.52 23.82
N ARG A 76 7.38 -7.77 24.22
CA ARG A 76 7.24 -8.89 23.27
C ARG A 76 6.07 -8.69 22.32
N ALA A 77 4.93 -8.23 22.83
CA ALA A 77 3.75 -7.97 22.00
C ALA A 77 4.03 -6.86 20.97
N VAL A 78 4.57 -5.72 21.42
CA VAL A 78 4.93 -4.59 20.55
C VAL A 78 5.98 -5.00 19.51
N SER A 79 7.02 -5.73 19.94
CA SER A 79 8.06 -6.20 19.01
C SER A 79 7.49 -7.16 17.94
N ALA A 80 6.57 -8.04 18.33
CA ALA A 80 5.90 -8.95 17.40
C ALA A 80 5.02 -8.19 16.40
N ASP A 81 4.24 -7.21 16.86
CA ASP A 81 3.38 -6.39 16.02
C ASP A 81 4.19 -5.52 15.05
N LEU A 82 5.28 -4.90 15.52
CA LEU A 82 6.20 -4.14 14.67
C LEU A 82 6.84 -5.03 13.60
N LYS A 83 7.31 -6.22 13.99
CA LYS A 83 7.88 -7.17 13.05
C LYS A 83 6.87 -7.58 11.98
N LYS A 84 5.64 -7.89 12.38
CA LYS A 84 4.55 -8.22 11.45
C LYS A 84 4.24 -7.04 10.50
N GLY A 85 4.23 -5.81 11.02
CA GLY A 85 4.04 -4.61 10.22
C GLY A 85 5.15 -4.39 9.20
N ILE A 86 6.41 -4.60 9.60
CA ILE A 86 7.58 -4.52 8.71
C ILE A 86 7.48 -5.60 7.61
N ASP A 87 7.18 -6.84 7.98
CA ASP A 87 7.06 -7.95 7.02
C ASP A 87 5.94 -7.69 6.00
N ASP A 88 4.79 -7.14 6.43
CA ASP A 88 3.69 -6.79 5.53
C ASP A 88 4.07 -5.64 4.58
N LEU A 89 4.74 -4.60 5.09
CA LEU A 89 5.22 -3.49 4.25
C LEU A 89 6.26 -3.96 3.24
N GLN A 90 7.18 -4.83 3.62
CA GLN A 90 8.18 -5.41 2.72
C GLN A 90 7.51 -6.22 1.61
N ARG A 91 6.51 -7.05 1.94
CA ARG A 91 5.74 -7.80 0.93
C ARG A 91 5.04 -6.87 -0.05
N ARG A 92 4.37 -5.83 0.45
CA ARG A 92 3.69 -4.85 -0.41
C ARG A 92 4.68 -4.11 -1.31
N ALA A 93 5.85 -3.75 -0.79
CA ALA A 93 6.90 -3.10 -1.57
C ALA A 93 7.39 -4.01 -2.70
N THR A 94 7.68 -5.29 -2.42
CA THR A 94 8.08 -6.26 -3.45
C THR A 94 6.98 -6.47 -4.49
N CYS A 95 5.71 -6.58 -4.08
CA CYS A 95 4.59 -6.67 -5.03
C CYS A 95 4.52 -5.44 -5.94
N ALA A 96 4.62 -4.23 -5.37
CA ALA A 96 4.59 -3.00 -6.14
C ALA A 96 5.78 -2.86 -7.10
N GLU A 97 6.97 -3.31 -6.72
CA GLU A 97 8.14 -3.35 -7.61
C GLU A 97 7.92 -4.30 -8.80
N LEU A 98 7.40 -5.50 -8.55
CA LEU A 98 7.09 -6.47 -9.60
C LEU A 98 6.00 -5.96 -10.55
N GLU A 99 4.94 -5.35 -10.02
CA GLU A 99 3.89 -4.74 -10.84
C GLU A 99 4.43 -3.56 -11.66
N SER A 100 5.27 -2.71 -11.06
CA SER A 100 5.90 -1.60 -11.78
C SER A 100 6.80 -2.09 -12.90
N GLU A 101 7.51 -3.19 -12.71
CA GLU A 101 8.38 -3.75 -13.75
C GLU A 101 7.56 -4.37 -14.89
N ALA A 102 6.50 -5.11 -14.57
CA ALA A 102 5.56 -5.63 -15.56
C ALA A 102 4.94 -4.50 -16.40
N LEU A 103 4.49 -3.42 -15.76
CA LEU A 103 3.93 -2.25 -16.45
C LEU A 103 4.94 -1.57 -17.37
N ARG A 104 6.22 -1.49 -16.98
CA ARG A 104 7.27 -0.95 -17.86
C ARG A 104 7.49 -1.81 -19.10
N GLN A 105 7.47 -3.13 -18.94
CA GLN A 105 7.61 -4.06 -20.06
C GLN A 105 6.43 -3.97 -21.02
N ASP A 106 5.20 -3.89 -20.49
CA ASP A 106 3.99 -3.72 -21.29
C ASP A 106 3.98 -2.38 -22.05
N LEU A 107 4.40 -1.29 -21.39
CA LEU A 107 4.56 0.02 -22.04
C LEU A 107 5.57 -0.04 -23.19
N ALA A 108 6.75 -0.61 -22.95
CA ALA A 108 7.78 -0.75 -23.98
C ALA A 108 7.26 -1.58 -25.18
N ALA A 109 6.56 -2.69 -24.93
CA ALA A 109 5.97 -3.51 -25.98
C ALA A 109 4.89 -2.75 -26.79
N LEU A 110 4.08 -1.93 -26.11
CA LEU A 110 3.04 -1.13 -26.73
C LEU A 110 3.63 -0.02 -27.61
N GLU A 111 4.66 0.68 -27.11
CA GLU A 111 5.40 1.71 -27.86
C GLU A 111 6.03 1.13 -29.12
N ASP A 112 6.64 -0.05 -29.02
CA ASP A 112 7.23 -0.76 -30.15
C ASP A 112 6.17 -1.12 -31.20
N LYS A 113 5.02 -1.65 -30.74
CA LYS A 113 3.89 -1.99 -31.62
C LYS A 113 3.31 -0.75 -32.30
N LEU A 114 3.17 0.35 -31.58
CA LEU A 114 2.67 1.61 -32.10
C LEU A 114 3.63 2.17 -33.15
N THR A 115 4.93 2.16 -32.86
CA THR A 115 5.96 2.63 -33.79
C THR A 115 5.97 1.81 -35.08
N ARG A 116 5.91 0.48 -34.98
CA ARG A 116 5.82 -0.40 -36.16
C ARG A 116 4.56 -0.15 -36.97
N ARG A 117 3.40 -0.04 -36.31
CA ARG A 117 2.11 0.20 -36.99
C ARG A 117 2.06 1.58 -37.64
N SER A 118 2.63 2.59 -37.00
CA SER A 118 2.75 3.95 -37.55
C SER A 118 3.61 3.95 -38.82
N LYS A 119 4.79 3.32 -38.78
CA LYS A 119 5.64 3.16 -39.98
C LYS A 119 4.92 2.42 -41.11
N GLN A 120 4.20 1.34 -40.80
CA GLN A 120 3.39 0.60 -41.78
C GLN A 120 2.29 1.47 -42.39
N TYR A 121 1.59 2.26 -41.59
CA TYR A 121 0.53 3.15 -42.08
C TYR A 121 1.08 4.24 -43.00
N VAL A 122 2.22 4.85 -42.64
CA VAL A 122 2.91 5.82 -43.50
C VAL A 122 3.29 5.20 -44.84
N GLU A 123 3.87 4.00 -44.84
CA GLU A 123 4.22 3.31 -46.08
C GLU A 123 2.99 2.95 -46.92
N GLN A 124 1.90 2.47 -46.30
CA GLN A 124 0.64 2.20 -46.98
C GLN A 124 0.06 3.47 -47.62
N SER A 125 0.13 4.61 -46.93
CA SER A 125 -0.29 5.91 -47.47
C SER A 125 0.55 6.31 -48.69
N TRP A 126 1.87 6.13 -48.63
CA TRP A 126 2.73 6.38 -49.79
C TRP A 126 2.44 5.44 -50.96
N GLN A 127 2.22 4.16 -50.71
CA GLN A 127 1.86 3.19 -51.75
C GLN A 127 0.51 3.53 -52.40
N PHE A 128 -0.48 3.92 -51.59
CA PHE A 128 -1.77 4.40 -52.08
C PHE A 128 -1.59 5.65 -52.95
N ASN A 129 -0.83 6.65 -52.49
CA ASN A 129 -0.58 7.87 -53.25
C ASN A 129 0.14 7.60 -54.57
N ARG A 130 1.16 6.72 -54.58
CA ARG A 130 1.85 6.30 -55.81
C ARG A 130 0.88 5.62 -56.79
N SER A 131 0.03 4.73 -56.28
CA SER A 131 -0.97 4.02 -57.09
C SER A 131 -2.00 4.99 -57.67
N ARG A 132 -2.44 5.97 -56.86
CA ARG A 132 -3.35 7.04 -57.30
C ARG A 132 -2.76 7.87 -58.43
N VAL A 133 -1.51 8.32 -58.31
CA VAL A 133 -0.83 9.08 -59.36
C VAL A 133 -0.73 8.27 -60.66
N PHE A 134 -0.35 6.99 -60.58
CA PHE A 134 -0.29 6.12 -61.74
C PHE A 134 -1.66 5.91 -62.41
N MET A 135 -2.69 5.66 -61.61
CA MET A 135 -4.05 5.48 -62.12
C MET A 135 -4.58 6.76 -62.77
N ASP A 136 -4.31 7.93 -62.19
CA ASP A 136 -4.69 9.22 -62.79
C ASP A 136 -3.94 9.50 -64.08
N ALA A 137 -2.65 9.19 -64.17
CA ALA A 137 -1.87 9.32 -65.39
C ALA A 137 -2.41 8.42 -66.50
N THR A 138 -2.65 7.14 -66.18
CA THR A 138 -3.22 6.16 -67.12
C THR A 138 -4.60 6.59 -67.61
N ARG A 139 -5.45 7.06 -66.70
CA ARG A 139 -6.77 7.59 -67.03
C ARG A 139 -6.68 8.77 -67.99
N LYS A 140 -5.82 9.76 -67.72
CA LYS A 140 -5.66 10.93 -68.60
C LYS A 140 -5.16 10.56 -69.99
N VAL A 141 -4.24 9.60 -70.09
CA VAL A 141 -3.77 9.08 -71.39
C VAL A 141 -4.93 8.43 -72.14
N LEU A 142 -5.71 7.56 -71.49
CA LEU A 142 -6.87 6.93 -72.12
C LEU A 142 -7.94 7.96 -72.51
N GLU A 143 -8.22 8.95 -71.66
CA GLU A 143 -9.15 10.04 -71.98
C GLU A 143 -8.70 10.81 -73.23
N ALA A 144 -7.41 11.16 -73.33
CA ALA A 144 -6.86 11.84 -74.51
C ALA A 144 -7.00 10.99 -75.79
N LEU A 145 -6.76 9.67 -75.71
CA LEU A 145 -6.94 8.76 -76.85
C LEU A 145 -8.41 8.57 -77.26
N LEU A 146 -9.35 8.94 -76.39
CA LEU A 146 -10.79 8.74 -76.59
C LEU A 146 -11.56 10.03 -76.91
N GLN A 147 -10.89 11.19 -76.97
CA GLN A 147 -11.52 12.51 -77.14
C GLN A 147 -12.09 12.77 -78.54
N ASP A 148 -11.61 12.08 -79.58
CA ASP A 148 -11.94 12.43 -80.97
C ASP A 148 -13.04 11.59 -81.63
N GLY A 149 -13.78 10.77 -80.86
CA GLY A 149 -14.94 10.03 -81.38
C GLY A 149 -14.62 9.10 -82.56
N ALA A 150 -13.35 8.74 -82.76
CA ALA A 150 -12.90 7.86 -83.82
C ALA A 150 -13.54 6.49 -83.68
N ALA A 151 -13.71 5.76 -84.80
CA ALA A 151 -14.23 4.39 -84.78
C ALA A 151 -13.44 3.48 -83.82
N GLU A 152 -12.14 3.76 -83.65
CA GLU A 152 -11.24 3.09 -82.72
C GLU A 152 -11.61 3.30 -81.25
N SER A 153 -12.16 4.47 -80.89
CA SER A 153 -12.59 4.79 -79.53
C SER A 153 -13.74 3.89 -79.07
N ARG A 154 -14.63 3.48 -79.99
CA ARG A 154 -15.71 2.52 -79.68
C ARG A 154 -15.15 1.14 -79.35
N ARG A 155 -14.21 0.66 -80.18
CA ARG A 155 -13.55 -0.63 -79.97
C ARG A 155 -12.77 -0.67 -78.65
N VAL A 156 -12.09 0.43 -78.29
CA VAL A 156 -11.38 0.54 -77.01
C VAL A 156 -12.34 0.52 -75.82
N ARG A 157 -13.51 1.17 -75.92
CA ARG A 157 -14.55 1.14 -74.87
C ARG A 157 -15.12 -0.26 -74.67
N GLU A 158 -15.43 -0.97 -75.75
CA GLU A 158 -15.91 -2.35 -75.69
C GLU A 158 -14.86 -3.28 -75.05
N LEU A 159 -13.60 -3.17 -75.49
CA LEU A 159 -12.49 -3.95 -74.93
C LEU A 159 -12.26 -3.64 -73.45
N PHE A 160 -12.32 -2.36 -73.06
CA PHE A 160 -12.22 -1.95 -71.67
C PHE A 160 -13.34 -2.58 -70.84
N ALA A 161 -14.61 -2.47 -71.26
CA ALA A 161 -15.74 -2.97 -70.50
C ALA A 161 -15.66 -4.49 -70.30
N GLN A 162 -15.27 -5.23 -71.34
CA GLN A 162 -15.03 -6.67 -71.25
C GLN A 162 -13.92 -6.99 -70.25
N LYS A 163 -12.74 -6.38 -70.41
CA LYS A 163 -11.56 -6.69 -69.57
C LYS A 163 -11.72 -6.21 -68.13
N TYR A 164 -12.40 -5.10 -67.93
CA TYR A 164 -12.75 -4.58 -66.61
C TYR A 164 -13.65 -5.55 -65.86
N THR A 165 -14.74 -6.01 -66.48
CA THR A 165 -15.69 -6.95 -65.87
C THR A 165 -14.99 -8.26 -65.51
N GLU A 166 -14.18 -8.81 -66.44
CA GLU A 166 -13.36 -10.01 -66.18
C GLU A 166 -12.41 -9.82 -64.99
N GLN A 167 -11.73 -8.68 -64.89
CA GLN A 167 -10.79 -8.38 -63.80
C GLN A 167 -11.49 -8.19 -62.47
N VAL A 168 -12.60 -7.44 -62.41
CA VAL A 168 -13.37 -7.23 -61.19
C VAL A 168 -13.92 -8.55 -60.66
N GLN A 169 -14.49 -9.38 -61.54
CA GLN A 169 -15.00 -10.69 -61.14
C GLN A 169 -13.89 -11.60 -60.59
N ARG A 170 -12.72 -11.63 -61.26
CA ARG A 170 -11.55 -12.38 -60.76
C ARG A 170 -11.06 -11.83 -59.42
N ALA A 171 -11.05 -10.52 -59.23
CA ALA A 171 -10.64 -9.89 -57.98
C ALA A 171 -11.63 -10.20 -56.85
N GLN A 172 -12.94 -10.23 -57.12
CA GLN A 172 -13.96 -10.63 -56.16
C GLN A 172 -13.83 -12.12 -55.76
N LEU A 173 -13.66 -13.01 -56.74
CA LEU A 173 -13.44 -14.44 -56.48
C LEU A 173 -12.18 -14.71 -55.65
N LYS A 174 -11.13 -13.91 -55.84
CA LYS A 174 -9.90 -13.96 -55.05
C LYS A 174 -10.00 -13.25 -53.69
N GLY A 175 -11.14 -12.63 -53.38
CA GLY A 175 -11.32 -11.86 -52.15
C GLY A 175 -10.49 -10.56 -52.07
N LEU A 176 -9.97 -10.08 -53.20
CA LEU A 176 -9.17 -8.85 -53.27
C LEU A 176 -10.04 -7.59 -53.18
N VAL A 177 -11.29 -7.68 -53.66
CA VAL A 177 -12.27 -6.60 -53.54
C VAL A 177 -13.62 -7.18 -53.11
N LYS A 178 -14.33 -6.48 -52.23
CA LYS A 178 -15.66 -6.90 -51.75
C LYS A 178 -16.78 -6.59 -52.75
N ALA A 179 -16.62 -5.49 -53.48
CA ALA A 179 -17.57 -5.00 -54.47
C ALA A 179 -16.80 -4.40 -55.64
N ALA A 180 -17.48 -4.20 -56.76
CA ALA A 180 -16.91 -3.51 -57.91
C ALA A 180 -16.57 -2.05 -57.53
N PRO A 181 -15.45 -1.49 -57.99
CA PRO A 181 -15.02 -0.12 -57.67
C PRO A 181 -16.11 0.95 -57.85
N GLU A 182 -16.92 0.86 -58.90
CA GLU A 182 -18.00 1.82 -59.19
C GLU A 182 -19.17 1.77 -58.20
N ALA A 183 -19.31 0.66 -57.48
CA ALA A 183 -20.34 0.42 -56.47
C ALA A 183 -19.86 0.68 -55.03
N SER A 184 -18.55 0.89 -54.80
CA SER A 184 -18.01 1.19 -53.48
C SER A 184 -18.09 2.68 -53.15
N PRO A 185 -18.71 3.07 -52.01
CA PRO A 185 -18.72 4.47 -51.57
C PRO A 185 -17.32 4.96 -51.18
N GLU A 186 -16.49 4.11 -50.59
CA GLU A 186 -15.11 4.45 -50.21
C GLU A 186 -14.26 4.74 -51.45
N PHE A 187 -14.44 3.96 -52.52
CA PHE A 187 -13.78 4.23 -53.80
C PHE A 187 -14.30 5.52 -54.45
N ALA A 188 -15.59 5.82 -54.32
CA ALA A 188 -16.17 7.06 -54.84
C ALA A 188 -15.58 8.30 -54.15
N GLU A 189 -15.33 8.23 -52.84
CA GLU A 189 -14.70 9.30 -52.08
C GLU A 189 -13.19 9.40 -52.40
N ALA A 190 -12.49 8.27 -52.43
CA ALA A 190 -11.04 8.25 -52.62
C ALA A 190 -10.61 8.60 -54.06
N MET A 191 -11.38 8.18 -55.07
CA MET A 191 -11.03 8.24 -56.50
C MET A 191 -12.21 8.68 -57.39
N PRO A 192 -12.78 9.89 -57.18
CA PRO A 192 -14.01 10.32 -57.85
C PRO A 192 -13.88 10.40 -59.38
N SER A 193 -12.77 10.94 -59.88
CA SER A 193 -12.53 11.08 -61.33
C SER A 193 -12.38 9.73 -62.03
N THR A 194 -11.71 8.78 -61.38
CA THR A 194 -11.54 7.41 -61.91
C THR A 194 -12.84 6.65 -61.91
N ARG A 195 -13.66 6.80 -60.86
CA ARG A 195 -15.02 6.25 -60.84
C ARG A 195 -15.86 6.79 -61.98
N LYS A 196 -15.84 8.11 -62.21
CA LYS A 196 -16.54 8.73 -63.32
C LYS A 196 -16.08 8.17 -64.67
N PHE A 197 -14.77 8.07 -64.88
CA PHE A 197 -14.19 7.48 -66.09
C PHE A 197 -14.68 6.05 -66.33
N ILE A 198 -14.65 5.18 -65.31
CA ILE A 198 -15.14 3.80 -65.40
C ILE A 198 -16.61 3.79 -65.85
N LEU A 199 -17.47 4.59 -65.19
CA LEU A 199 -18.89 4.67 -65.55
C LEU A 199 -19.08 5.15 -67.00
N ASP A 200 -18.30 6.14 -67.45
CA ASP A 200 -18.37 6.66 -68.82
C ASP A 200 -17.86 5.65 -69.86
N MET A 201 -16.90 4.80 -69.51
CA MET A 201 -16.45 3.70 -70.37
C MET A 201 -17.48 2.57 -70.46
N LEU A 202 -18.18 2.25 -69.37
CA LEU A 202 -19.17 1.17 -69.30
C LEU A 202 -20.52 1.53 -69.95
N ARG A 203 -20.89 2.83 -69.95
CA ARG A 203 -22.16 3.33 -70.53
C ARG A 203 -22.35 3.09 -72.03
N VAL A 204 -21.29 2.76 -72.77
CA VAL A 204 -21.34 2.63 -74.25
C VAL A 204 -21.74 1.22 -74.72
N LEU A 205 -21.94 0.26 -73.81
CA LEU A 205 -22.52 -1.04 -74.16
C LEU A 205 -24.05 -0.95 -74.18
N PRO A 206 -24.72 -1.14 -75.33
CA PRO A 206 -26.17 -1.34 -75.34
C PRO A 206 -26.49 -2.65 -74.60
N HIS A 207 -27.49 -2.61 -73.72
CA HIS A 207 -28.08 -3.79 -73.10
C HIS A 207 -28.45 -4.78 -74.22
N ARG A 208 -27.78 -5.93 -74.24
CA ARG A 208 -28.22 -7.14 -74.94
C ARG A 208 -28.79 -8.09 -73.92
#